data_AF-A0A7K6SKU1-F1
#
_entry.id   AF-A0A7K6SKU1-F1
#
_cell.length_a   1.000
_cell.length_b   1.000
_cell.length_c   1.000
_cell.angle_alpha   90.00
_cell.angle_beta   90.00
_cell.angle_gamma   90.00
#
_symmetry.space_group_name_H-M   'P 1'
#
loop_
_entity.id
_entity.type
_entity.pdbx_description
1 polymer ?
#
loop_
_entity_poly.entity_id
_entity_poly.type
_entity_poly.pdbx_seq_one_letter_code
_entity_poly.pdbx_strand_id
1 'polypeptide(L)' 'RNGEQLGIFCEDNKYDFKLQEIRDMKEILIMKPGDEILVEYNYQTGITSVNLFFYIQIFHCF' A
#
# COMPACT_ATOMS: atom_id res chain seq x y z
N ARG A 1 12.88 6.09 -1.89
CA ARG A 1 14.30 6.19 -1.46
C ARG A 1 14.84 7.55 -1.85
N ASN A 2 15.26 8.38 -0.89
CA ASN A 2 15.76 9.73 -1.17
C ASN A 2 14.82 10.57 -2.05
N GLY A 3 13.50 10.45 -1.83
CA GLY A 3 12.47 11.12 -2.64
C GLY A 3 12.15 10.46 -4.00
N GLU A 4 12.87 9.42 -4.42
CA GLU A 4 12.58 8.67 -5.64
C GLU A 4 11.69 7.44 -5.36
N GLN A 5 10.65 7.24 -6.18
CA GLN A 5 9.80 6.05 -6.13
C GLN A 5 10.48 4.89 -6.88
N LEU A 6 10.76 3.80 -6.15
CA LEU A 6 11.47 2.64 -6.70
C LEU A 6 10.53 1.63 -7.40
N GLY A 7 9.25 1.66 -7.07
CA GLY A 7 8.25 0.76 -7.65
C GLY A 7 6.96 0.74 -6.84
N ILE A 8 5.99 -0.04 -7.32
CA ILE A 8 4.72 -0.31 -6.65
C ILE A 8 4.68 -1.82 -6.38
N PHE A 9 4.72 -2.21 -5.09
CA PHE A 9 4.72 -3.62 -4.71
C PHE A 9 3.31 -4.20 -4.51
N CYS A 10 2.32 -3.34 -4.29
CA CYS A 10 0.92 -3.72 -4.13
C CYS A 10 0.02 -2.60 -4.66
N GLU A 11 -0.93 -2.97 -5.53
CA GLU A 11 -1.96 -2.07 -6.05
C GLU A 11 -3.27 -2.85 -6.16
N ASP A 12 -4.35 -2.32 -5.59
CA ASP A 12 -5.69 -2.88 -5.74
C ASP A 12 -6.68 -1.78 -6.16
N ASN A 13 -6.87 -1.66 -7.48
CA ASN A 13 -7.78 -0.71 -8.10
C ASN A 13 -9.27 -1.07 -7.95
N LYS A 14 -9.58 -2.25 -7.39
CA LYS A 14 -10.94 -2.72 -7.15
C LYS A 14 -11.12 -3.18 -5.70
N TYR A 15 -10.40 -2.53 -4.79
CA TYR A 15 -10.44 -2.86 -3.38
C TYR A 15 -11.88 -2.78 -2.85
N ASP A 16 -12.34 -3.88 -2.26
CA ASP A 16 -13.61 -3.97 -1.54
C ASP A 16 -13.30 -4.07 -0.04
N PHE A 17 -13.78 -3.10 0.75
CA PHE A 17 -13.57 -3.06 2.20
C PHE A 17 -14.14 -4.28 2.93
N LYS A 18 -15.08 -5.02 2.31
CA LYS A 18 -15.64 -6.27 2.84
C LYS A 18 -14.75 -7.48 2.58
N LEU A 19 -13.79 -7.39 1.66
CA LEU A 19 -12.90 -8.47 1.28
C LEU A 19 -11.46 -8.14 1.69
N GLN A 20 -11.05 -8.67 2.85
CA GLN A 20 -9.68 -8.56 3.33
C GLN A 20 -9.01 -9.93 3.26
N GLU A 21 -7.95 -10.03 2.46
CA GLU A 21 -7.22 -11.28 2.24
C GLU A 21 -5.73 -11.02 2.06
N ILE A 22 -4.92 -12.03 2.35
CA ILE A 22 -3.49 -12.03 2.06
C ILE A 22 -3.33 -12.45 0.60
N ARG A 23 -2.60 -11.66 -0.19
CA ARG A 23 -2.28 -11.98 -1.59
C ARG A 23 -0.78 -12.00 -1.79
N ASP A 24 -0.32 -12.90 -2.65
CA ASP A 24 1.07 -12.91 -3.09
C ASP A 24 1.36 -11.65 -3.91
N MET A 25 2.53 -11.06 -3.66
CA MET A 25 3.01 -9.92 -4.46
C MET A 25 3.42 -10.40 -5.85
N LYS A 26 3.05 -9.63 -6.88
CA LYS A 26 3.43 -9.93 -8.27
C LYS A 26 4.94 -9.80 -8.50
N GLU A 27 5.58 -8.89 -7.78
CA GLU A 27 7.00 -8.59 -7.90
C GLU A 27 7.65 -8.52 -6.53
N ILE A 28 8.90 -8.96 -6.45
CA ILE A 28 9.70 -8.88 -5.23
C ILE A 28 10.44 -7.54 -5.24
N LEU A 29 10.07 -6.65 -4.31
CA LEU A 29 10.79 -5.41 -4.05
C LEU A 29 11.68 -5.56 -2.81
N ILE A 30 12.98 -5.31 -2.98
CA ILE A 30 13.96 -5.35 -1.88
C ILE A 30 13.98 -3.99 -1.20
N MET A 31 13.43 -3.93 0.01
CA MET A 31 13.58 -2.76 0.88
C MET A 31 14.93 -2.80 1.61
N LYS A 32 15.56 -1.64 1.71
CA LYS A 32 16.78 -1.41 2.46
C LYS A 32 16.49 -0.49 3.66
N PRO A 33 17.29 -0.54 4.73
CA PRO A 33 17.19 0.44 5.80
C PRO A 33 17.26 1.88 5.26
N GLY A 34 16.36 2.74 5.73
CA GLY A 34 16.23 4.12 5.24
C GLY A 34 15.33 4.27 4.01
N ASP A 35 14.78 3.18 3.47
CA ASP A 35 13.67 3.29 2.51
C ASP A 35 12.37 3.68 3.22
N GLU A 36 11.52 4.38 2.47
CA GLU A 36 10.22 4.85 2.91
C GLU A 36 9.14 4.08 2.13
N ILE A 37 8.08 3.70 2.83
CA ILE A 37 6.88 3.11 2.24
C ILE A 37 5.83 4.20 2.16
N LEU A 38 5.32 4.44 0.95
CA LEU A 38 4.17 5.30 0.73
C LEU A 38 2.94 4.43 0.47
N VAL A 39 1.84 4.74 1.16
CA VAL A 39 0.53 4.11 0.94
C VAL A 39 -0.44 5.19 0.53
N GLU A 40 -1.02 5.03 -0.65
CA GLU A 40 -2.04 5.94 -1.18
C GLU A 40 -3.38 5.19 -1.27
N TYR A 41 -4.45 5.86 -0.86
CA TYR A 41 -5.80 5.33 -0.93
C TYR A 41 -6.73 6.34 -1.58
N ASN A 42 -7.37 5.93 -2.67
CA ASN A 42 -8.36 6.74 -3.37
C ASN A 42 -9.75 6.36 -2.87
N TYR A 43 -10.31 7.16 -1.96
CA TYR A 43 -11.70 7.00 -1.51
C TYR A 43 -12.61 8.03 -2.15
N GLN A 44 -13.65 7.57 -2.83
CA GLN A 44 -14.69 8.44 -3.35
C GLN A 44 -15.89 8.42 -2.40
N THR A 45 -15.95 9.35 -1.46
CA THR A 45 -17.26 9.74 -0.91
C THR A 45 -17.85 10.78 -1.83
N GLY A 46 -19.16 10.80 -2.00
CA GLY A 46 -19.84 11.76 -2.88
C GLY A 46 -19.61 13.24 -2.54
N ILE A 47 -18.88 13.59 -1.46
CA ILE A 47 -18.70 14.98 -0.99
C ILE A 47 -17.29 15.30 -0.42
N THR A 48 -16.48 14.33 0.05
CA THR A 48 -15.18 14.61 0.70
C THR A 48 -14.16 13.46 0.67
N SER A 49 -12.91 13.75 0.31
CA SER A 49 -11.81 12.79 0.44
C SER A 49 -11.39 12.66 1.91
N VAL A 50 -11.40 11.44 2.44
CA VAL A 50 -10.95 11.14 3.81
C VAL A 50 -9.72 10.23 3.72
N ASN A 51 -8.61 10.63 4.34
CA ASN A 51 -7.42 9.80 4.44
C ASN A 51 -7.62 8.75 5.55
N LEU A 52 -7.86 7.50 5.16
CA LEU A 52 -7.85 6.37 6.09
C LEU A 52 -6.50 5.67 5.96
N PHE A 53 -5.67 5.77 6.99
CA PHE A 53 -4.42 5.01 7.06
C PHE A 53 -4.75 3.53 7.27
N PHE A 54 -4.82 2.75 6.20
CA PHE A 54 -4.82 1.30 6.31
C PHE A 54 -3.43 0.88 6.80
N TYR A 55 -3.38 0.36 8.03
CA TYR A 55 -2.26 -0.40 8.52
C TYR A 55 -2.13 -1.63 7.61
N ILE A 56 -1.35 -1.54 6.54
CA ILE A 56 -0.89 -2.73 5.83
C ILE A 56 -0.05 -3.45 6.87
N GLN A 57 -0.63 -4.46 7.50
CA GLN A 57 0.05 -5.33 8.42
C GLN A 57 1.00 -6.17 7.56
N ILE A 58 2.17 -5.60 7.27
CA ILE A 58 3.29 -6.32 6.66
C ILE A 58 3.67 -7.38 7.68
N PHE A 59 3.06 -8.56 7.56
CA PHE A 59 3.40 -9.71 8.37
C PHE A 59 4.86 -10.05 8.08
N HIS A 60 5.72 -9.80 9.07
CA HIS A 60 7.05 -10.39 9.22
C HIS A 60 7.95 -10.30 7.98
N CYS A 61 8.61 -9.17 7.81
CA CYS A 61 9.92 -9.15 7.14
C CYS A 61 10.80 -8.05 7.74
N PHE A 62 11.06 -8.17 9.05
CA PHE A 62 12.22 -7.61 9.74
C PHE A 62 12.79 -8.68 10.65
#